data_AF-A0A6P0RFQ4-F1
#
_entry.id   AF-A0A6P0RFQ4-F1
#
_cell.length_a   1.000
_cell.length_b   1.000
_cell.length_c   1.000
_cell.angle_alpha   90.00
_cell.angle_beta   90.00
_cell.angle_gamma   90.00
#
_symmetry.space_group_name_H-M   'P 1'
#
loop_
_entity.id
_entity.type
_entity.pdbx_description
1 polymer ?
#
loop_
_entity_poly.entity_id
_entity_poly.type
_entity_poly.pdbx_seq_one_letter_code
_entity_poly.pdbx_strand_id
1 'polypeptide(L)'
;MQCGIYDLTETNNLDRFKTYELPGILSNLEIESMTKKDFLRLLDETMEKTGEAIAKGRFEYCLAFMKLRSYREQRLDWKFTYRGKLESIASGGKVQVLQGVEVWQPENNWIGDINKRLRRRTLVCYVLEHPVEEVRRRLKLPMHFRIYGISDSGSIHDQTPPYSIAFGQSALLVDTLAYRMGSKGSEIWVV
;
A
#
# COMPACT_ATOMS: atom_id res chain seq x y z
N MET A 1 -2.25 -3.63 3.65
CA MET A 1 -1.15 -2.79 4.20
C MET A 1 -1.79 -1.70 5.05
N GLN A 2 -2.47 -2.11 6.11
CA GLN A 2 -3.28 -1.20 6.93
C GLN A 2 -2.40 -0.35 7.85
N CYS A 3 -2.83 0.87 8.11
CA CYS A 3 -2.24 1.78 9.07
C CYS A 3 -3.29 2.21 10.10
N GLY A 4 -2.85 2.44 11.34
CA GLY A 4 -3.69 3.03 12.38
C GLY A 4 -3.76 4.53 12.20
N ILE A 5 -4.96 5.09 12.20
CA ILE A 5 -5.23 6.52 12.04
C ILE A 5 -5.89 7.04 13.30
N TYR A 6 -5.34 8.12 13.85
CA TYR A 6 -5.99 8.96 14.83
C TYR A 6 -6.54 10.20 14.12
N ASP A 7 -7.85 10.21 13.89
CA ASP A 7 -8.55 11.21 13.08
C ASP A 7 -8.84 12.47 13.88
N LEU A 8 -8.09 13.54 13.65
CA LEU A 8 -8.29 14.84 14.31
C LEU A 8 -9.47 15.62 13.72
N THR A 9 -9.98 15.20 12.56
CA THR A 9 -11.18 15.81 11.95
C THR A 9 -12.46 15.27 12.56
N GLU A 10 -12.37 14.15 13.29
CA GLU A 10 -13.50 13.51 13.92
C GLU A 10 -13.87 14.17 15.26
N THR A 11 -15.16 14.46 15.41
CA THR A 11 -15.71 15.15 16.59
C THR A 11 -15.96 14.18 17.72
N ASN A 12 -16.38 12.94 17.42
CA ASN A 12 -16.55 11.90 18.41
C ASN A 12 -15.20 11.26 18.76
N ASN A 13 -14.76 11.41 20.01
CA ASN A 13 -13.47 10.89 20.48
C ASN A 13 -13.29 9.38 20.24
N LEU A 14 -14.35 8.60 20.33
CA LEU A 14 -14.31 7.15 20.14
C LEU A 14 -14.07 6.78 18.67
N ASP A 15 -14.67 7.54 17.77
CA ASP A 15 -14.58 7.32 16.33
C ASP A 15 -13.24 7.80 15.74
N ARG A 16 -12.42 8.53 16.53
CA ARG A 16 -11.10 8.99 16.08
C ARG A 16 -10.16 7.86 15.72
N PHE A 17 -10.33 6.68 16.31
CA PHE A 17 -9.45 5.54 16.06
C PHE A 17 -9.95 4.74 14.85
N LYS A 18 -9.26 4.87 13.72
CA LYS A 18 -9.64 4.25 12.43
C LYS A 18 -8.48 3.43 11.85
N THR A 19 -8.78 2.57 10.88
CA THR A 19 -7.75 1.85 10.11
C THR A 19 -7.94 2.13 8.63
N TYR A 20 -6.92 2.68 7.96
CA TYR A 20 -6.94 2.93 6.52
C TYR A 20 -5.80 2.19 5.82
N GLU A 21 -6.00 1.86 4.55
CA GLU A 21 -4.95 1.28 3.70
C GLU A 21 -3.96 2.35 3.26
N LEU A 22 -2.65 2.02 3.28
CA LEU A 22 -1.59 2.96 2.94
C LEU A 22 -1.81 3.69 1.59
N PRO A 23 -2.20 3.03 0.47
CA PRO A 23 -2.50 3.72 -0.79
C PRO A 23 -3.57 4.82 -0.69
N GLY A 24 -4.60 4.61 0.14
CA GLY A 24 -5.65 5.61 0.34
C GLY A 24 -5.14 6.82 1.14
N ILE A 25 -4.29 6.54 2.13
CA ILE A 25 -3.61 7.58 2.94
C ILE A 25 -2.71 8.44 2.06
N LEU A 26 -1.83 7.80 1.29
CA LEU A 26 -0.88 8.48 0.40
C LEU A 26 -1.60 9.36 -0.62
N SER A 27 -2.75 8.91 -1.14
CA SER A 27 -3.47 9.64 -2.18
C SER A 27 -4.15 10.91 -1.67
N ASN A 28 -4.83 10.83 -0.52
CA ASN A 28 -5.89 11.80 -0.20
C ASN A 28 -5.73 12.50 1.15
N LEU A 29 -4.75 12.12 1.97
CA LEU A 29 -4.69 12.57 3.36
C LEU A 29 -3.47 13.47 3.64
N GLU A 30 -3.68 14.47 4.50
CA GLU A 30 -2.62 15.18 5.20
C GLU A 30 -2.40 14.49 6.55
N ILE A 31 -1.19 13.96 6.74
CA ILE A 31 -0.89 13.08 7.89
C ILE A 31 0.35 13.53 8.64
N GLU A 32 0.41 13.15 9.91
CA GLU A 32 1.59 13.26 10.76
C GLU A 32 1.97 11.89 11.30
N SER A 33 3.24 11.51 11.19
CA SER A 33 3.74 10.25 11.75
C SER A 33 3.58 10.24 13.26
N MET A 34 3.15 9.10 13.82
CA MET A 34 3.18 8.88 15.25
C MET A 34 3.71 7.48 15.58
N THR A 35 4.09 7.29 16.84
CA THR A 35 4.52 5.97 17.31
C THR A 35 3.32 5.11 17.68
N LYS A 36 3.48 3.78 17.60
CA LYS A 36 2.47 2.83 18.09
C LYS A 36 2.19 3.06 19.58
N LYS A 37 3.23 3.37 20.37
CA LYS A 37 3.13 3.62 21.81
C LYS A 37 2.24 4.83 22.10
N ASP A 38 2.45 5.93 21.39
CA ASP A 38 1.63 7.13 21.57
C ASP A 38 0.18 6.89 21.14
N PHE A 39 -0.02 6.14 20.05
CA PHE A 39 -1.35 5.78 19.58
C PHE A 39 -2.13 4.95 20.61
N LEU A 40 -1.50 3.91 21.15
CA LEU A 40 -2.11 3.05 22.17
C LEU A 40 -2.35 3.80 23.48
N ARG A 41 -1.45 4.70 23.87
CA ARG A 41 -1.66 5.56 25.04
C ARG A 41 -2.89 6.46 24.87
N LEU A 42 -3.05 7.12 23.73
CA LEU A 42 -4.23 7.94 23.45
C LEU A 42 -5.52 7.10 23.45
N LEU A 43 -5.44 5.87 22.94
CA LEU A 43 -6.56 4.93 22.93
C LEU A 43 -6.97 4.58 24.37
N ASP A 44 -5.99 4.24 25.22
CA ASP A 44 -6.22 3.91 26.63
C ASP A 44 -6.82 5.08 27.41
N GLU A 45 -6.22 6.27 27.28
CA GLU A 45 -6.73 7.51 27.89
C GLU A 45 -8.16 7.84 27.44
N THR A 46 -8.52 7.51 26.19
CA THR A 46 -9.89 7.73 25.68
C THR A 46 -10.87 6.71 26.25
N MET A 47 -10.49 5.43 26.33
CA MET A 47 -11.31 4.39 26.95
C MET A 47 -11.57 4.69 28.43
N GLU A 48 -10.56 5.14 29.17
CA GLU A 48 -10.70 5.52 30.58
C GLU A 48 -11.65 6.71 30.77
N LYS A 49 -11.56 7.74 29.91
CA LYS A 49 -12.40 8.95 30.01
C LYS A 49 -13.85 8.70 29.63
N THR A 50 -14.10 7.82 28.66
CA THR A 50 -15.44 7.56 28.12
C THR A 50 -16.14 6.39 28.80
N GLY A 51 -15.39 5.46 29.39
CA GLY A 51 -15.91 4.20 29.90
C GLY A 51 -16.27 3.19 28.81
N GLU A 52 -16.04 3.51 27.54
CA GLU A 52 -16.36 2.66 26.40
C GLU A 52 -15.14 1.92 25.87
N ALA A 53 -15.34 0.66 25.45
CA ALA A 53 -14.26 -0.20 24.98
C ALA A 53 -13.96 0.03 23.49
N ILE A 54 -12.69 0.24 23.16
CA ILE A 54 -12.20 0.27 21.78
C ILE A 54 -11.41 -1.02 21.50
N ALA A 55 -11.80 -1.76 20.46
CA ALA A 55 -11.14 -3.02 20.09
C ALA A 55 -9.68 -2.80 19.67
N LYS A 56 -8.73 -3.09 20.56
CA LYS A 56 -7.27 -2.90 20.32
C LYS A 56 -6.70 -3.83 19.24
N GLY A 57 -7.28 -5.03 19.09
CA GLY A 57 -6.77 -6.07 18.18
C GLY A 57 -6.68 -5.62 16.72
N ARG A 58 -7.59 -4.73 16.27
CA ARG A 58 -7.55 -4.21 14.88
C ARG A 58 -6.32 -3.37 14.56
N PHE A 59 -5.55 -2.96 15.57
CA PHE A 59 -4.34 -2.17 15.43
C PHE A 59 -3.04 -2.98 15.57
N GLU A 60 -3.13 -4.27 15.88
CA GLU A 60 -1.97 -5.09 16.24
C GLU A 60 -0.95 -5.16 15.10
N TYR A 61 -1.45 -5.43 13.88
CA TYR A 61 -0.66 -5.68 12.68
C TYR A 61 -0.56 -4.48 11.72
N CYS A 62 -0.93 -3.28 12.18
CA CYS A 62 -0.80 -2.06 11.38
C CYS A 62 0.67 -1.79 11.02
N LEU A 63 0.89 -1.43 9.76
CA LEU A 63 2.20 -1.08 9.20
C LEU A 63 2.77 0.17 9.87
N ALA A 64 1.94 1.19 10.05
CA ALA A 64 2.32 2.49 10.60
C ALA A 64 1.13 3.09 11.37
N PHE A 65 1.44 4.08 12.20
CA PHE A 65 0.46 4.86 12.96
C PHE A 65 0.64 6.34 12.60
N MET A 66 -0.47 7.03 12.38
CA MET A 66 -0.49 8.43 11.94
C MET A 66 -1.65 9.19 12.58
N LYS A 67 -1.48 10.50 12.72
CA LYS A 67 -2.61 11.42 12.93
C LYS A 67 -3.09 11.91 11.57
N LEU A 68 -4.39 11.90 11.34
CA LEU A 68 -5.01 12.55 10.19
C LEU A 68 -5.34 14.00 10.56
N ARG A 69 -4.75 14.95 9.83
CA ARG A 69 -4.91 16.40 10.04
C ARG A 69 -6.07 16.96 9.21
N SER A 70 -6.15 16.57 7.95
CA SER A 70 -7.21 16.97 7.02
C SER A 70 -7.24 16.05 5.79
N TYR A 71 -8.33 16.15 5.04
CA TYR A 71 -8.43 15.56 3.71
C TYR A 71 -7.92 16.56 2.69
N ARG A 72 -7.17 16.08 1.69
CA ARG A 72 -6.69 16.90 0.58
C ARG A 72 -7.79 17.06 -0.46
N GLU A 73 -7.92 18.26 -1.00
CA GLU A 73 -8.81 18.52 -2.13
C GLU A 73 -8.30 17.89 -3.42
N GLN A 74 -6.98 17.91 -3.61
CA GLN A 74 -6.30 17.31 -4.75
C GLN A 74 -5.55 16.05 -4.35
N ARG A 75 -5.69 15.02 -5.18
CA ARG A 75 -4.96 13.76 -5.00
C ARG A 75 -3.48 13.99 -5.30
N LEU A 76 -2.62 13.53 -4.39
CA LEU A 76 -1.17 13.55 -4.63
C LEU A 76 -0.73 12.39 -5.52
N ASP A 77 0.25 12.68 -6.34
CA ASP A 77 0.98 11.66 -7.07
C ASP A 77 1.96 10.94 -6.14
N TRP A 78 1.92 9.62 -6.22
CA TRP A 78 2.82 8.73 -5.53
C TRP A 78 2.93 7.42 -6.30
N LYS A 79 4.04 6.70 -6.09
CA LYS A 79 4.24 5.37 -6.66
C LYS A 79 5.04 4.49 -5.70
N PHE A 80 4.91 3.18 -5.85
CA PHE A 80 5.84 2.28 -5.18
C PHE A 80 7.20 2.35 -5.86
N THR A 81 8.24 2.08 -5.10
CA THR A 81 9.60 1.97 -5.60
C THR A 81 10.29 0.73 -5.06
N TYR A 82 11.25 0.24 -5.82
CA TYR A 82 12.11 -0.86 -5.44
C TYR A 82 13.55 -0.52 -5.79
N ARG A 83 14.50 -0.72 -4.85
CA ARG A 83 15.90 -0.35 -5.08
C ARG A 83 16.64 -1.30 -6.01
N GLY A 84 16.19 -2.55 -6.11
CA GLY A 84 16.75 -3.54 -7.02
C GLY A 84 16.14 -3.44 -8.42
N LYS A 85 16.59 -4.31 -9.32
CA LYS A 85 15.99 -4.46 -10.65
C LYS A 85 14.67 -5.23 -10.54
N LEU A 86 13.61 -4.71 -11.15
CA LEU A 86 12.30 -5.37 -11.18
C LEU A 86 12.15 -6.38 -12.33
N GLU A 87 12.98 -6.30 -13.37
CA GLU A 87 12.96 -7.19 -14.53
C GLU A 87 12.99 -8.68 -14.14
N SER A 88 13.96 -9.09 -13.30
CA SER A 88 14.06 -10.49 -12.85
C SER A 88 12.90 -10.94 -11.94
N ILE A 89 12.25 -9.99 -11.26
CA ILE A 89 11.10 -10.24 -10.40
C ILE A 89 9.85 -10.42 -11.26
N ALA A 90 9.67 -9.55 -12.26
CA ALA A 90 8.48 -9.52 -13.12
C ALA A 90 8.48 -10.67 -14.14
N SER A 91 9.63 -10.95 -14.77
CA SER A 91 9.83 -12.11 -15.66
C SER A 91 9.54 -13.46 -15.00
N GLY A 92 9.59 -13.54 -13.67
CA GLY A 92 9.22 -14.73 -12.92
C GLY A 92 7.75 -15.14 -13.09
N GLY A 93 6.87 -14.23 -13.51
CA GLY A 93 5.50 -14.55 -13.94
C GLY A 93 4.65 -15.27 -12.90
N LYS A 94 4.85 -14.97 -11.61
CA LYS A 94 4.20 -15.68 -10.50
C LYS A 94 4.02 -14.78 -9.28
N VAL A 95 3.08 -15.17 -8.42
CA VAL A 95 3.04 -14.65 -7.04
C VAL A 95 4.32 -14.99 -6.30
N GLN A 96 4.88 -13.98 -5.65
CA GLN A 96 6.11 -14.11 -4.89
C GLN A 96 6.11 -13.24 -3.66
N VAL A 97 7.13 -13.44 -2.84
CA VAL A 97 7.34 -12.68 -1.63
C VAL A 97 8.45 -11.66 -1.88
N LEU A 98 8.12 -10.37 -1.75
CA LEU A 98 9.04 -9.26 -1.96
C LEU A 98 9.23 -8.47 -0.66
N GLN A 99 10.48 -8.25 -0.29
CA GLN A 99 10.88 -7.33 0.77
C GLN A 99 11.63 -6.16 0.12
N GLY A 100 11.62 -4.98 0.74
CA GLY A 100 12.38 -3.84 0.25
C GLY A 100 11.56 -2.84 -0.57
N VAL A 101 10.24 -3.00 -0.64
CA VAL A 101 9.33 -2.03 -1.26
C VAL A 101 9.34 -0.73 -0.47
N GLU A 102 9.42 0.39 -1.18
CA GLU A 102 9.36 1.75 -0.67
C GLU A 102 8.26 2.53 -1.44
N VAL A 103 7.99 3.76 -1.02
CA VAL A 103 7.08 4.69 -1.68
C VAL A 103 7.85 5.96 -2.02
N TRP A 104 7.65 6.44 -3.23
CA TRP A 104 8.05 7.78 -3.65
C TRP A 104 6.85 8.71 -3.55
N GLN A 105 6.98 9.74 -2.71
CA GLN A 105 6.03 10.83 -2.55
C GLN A 105 6.78 12.05 -2.00
N PRO A 106 7.35 12.90 -2.87
CA PRO A 106 8.29 13.94 -2.46
C PRO A 106 7.65 15.02 -1.56
N GLU A 107 6.36 15.28 -1.72
CA GLU A 107 5.62 16.29 -0.95
C GLU A 107 5.26 15.84 0.48
N ASN A 108 5.51 14.58 0.84
CA ASN A 108 5.16 14.04 2.14
C ASN A 108 6.38 13.98 3.08
N ASN A 109 6.44 14.91 4.03
CA ASN A 109 7.52 15.01 5.02
C ASN A 109 7.73 13.74 5.87
N TRP A 110 6.71 12.88 5.97
CA TRP A 110 6.72 11.68 6.79
C TRP A 110 7.02 10.41 5.99
N ILE A 111 7.27 10.53 4.69
CA ILE A 111 7.49 9.38 3.81
C ILE A 111 8.70 8.54 4.23
N GLY A 112 9.72 9.16 4.81
CA GLY A 112 10.90 8.47 5.33
C GLY A 112 10.55 7.48 6.44
N ASP A 113 9.62 7.81 7.34
CA ASP A 113 9.19 6.92 8.43
C ASP A 113 8.32 5.77 7.92
N ILE A 114 7.46 6.06 6.93
CA ILE A 114 6.69 5.03 6.23
C ILE A 114 7.65 4.05 5.55
N ASN A 115 8.63 4.55 4.81
CA ASN A 115 9.60 3.73 4.08
C ASN A 115 10.50 2.90 5.00
N LYS A 116 10.91 3.43 6.16
CA LYS A 116 11.65 2.64 7.17
C LYS A 116 10.88 1.38 7.58
N ARG A 117 9.56 1.47 7.71
CA ARG A 117 8.67 0.36 8.11
C ARG A 117 8.34 -0.54 6.92
N LEU A 118 7.94 0.06 5.79
CA LEU A 118 7.55 -0.68 4.58
C LEU A 118 8.70 -1.50 4.00
N ARG A 119 9.91 -0.94 3.94
CA ARG A 119 11.10 -1.64 3.41
C ARG A 119 11.40 -2.95 4.15
N ARG A 120 11.11 -3.00 5.46
CA ARG A 120 11.34 -4.21 6.29
C ARG A 120 10.21 -5.23 6.15
N ARG A 121 9.05 -4.84 5.60
CA ARG A 121 7.88 -5.69 5.48
C ARG A 121 8.08 -6.66 4.32
N THR A 122 7.79 -7.91 4.59
CA THR A 122 7.70 -8.98 3.62
C THR A 122 6.28 -8.97 3.05
N LEU A 123 6.15 -8.74 1.74
CA LEU A 123 4.87 -8.57 1.06
C LEU A 123 4.66 -9.67 0.03
N VAL A 124 3.50 -10.33 0.07
CA VAL A 124 3.05 -11.19 -1.03
C VAL A 124 2.60 -10.28 -2.17
N CYS A 125 3.22 -10.41 -3.34
CA CYS A 125 2.95 -9.56 -4.49
C CYS A 125 3.05 -10.30 -5.83
N TYR A 126 2.48 -9.69 -6.86
CA TYR A 126 2.68 -10.05 -8.26
C TYR A 126 3.15 -8.78 -8.98
N VAL A 127 4.27 -8.87 -9.70
CA VAL A 127 4.86 -7.76 -10.46
C VAL A 127 4.70 -8.06 -11.96
N LEU A 128 4.28 -7.08 -12.74
CA LEU A 128 4.14 -7.19 -14.20
C LEU A 128 5.02 -6.16 -14.91
N GLU A 129 5.59 -6.56 -16.05
CA GLU A 129 6.43 -5.75 -16.95
C GLU A 129 5.63 -4.74 -17.79
N HIS A 130 4.52 -4.25 -17.26
CA HIS A 130 3.63 -3.34 -17.97
C HIS A 130 3.05 -2.28 -17.00
N PRO A 131 2.85 -1.04 -17.48
CA PRO A 131 2.15 -0.01 -16.73
C PRO A 131 0.73 -0.42 -16.35
N VAL A 132 0.21 0.20 -15.29
CA VAL A 132 -1.12 -0.11 -14.71
C VAL A 132 -2.24 -0.09 -15.76
N GLU A 133 -2.28 0.93 -16.61
CA GLU A 133 -3.34 1.08 -17.62
C GLU A 133 -3.34 -0.04 -18.65
N GLU A 134 -2.14 -0.47 -19.09
CA GLU A 134 -2.02 -1.59 -20.00
C GLU A 134 -2.49 -2.89 -19.32
N VAL A 135 -2.05 -3.14 -18.08
CA VAL A 135 -2.46 -4.33 -17.33
C VAL A 135 -3.97 -4.35 -17.09
N ARG A 136 -4.57 -3.23 -16.69
CA ARG A 136 -6.02 -3.12 -16.50
C ARG A 136 -6.77 -3.48 -17.78
N ARG A 137 -6.35 -2.91 -18.92
CA ARG A 137 -6.97 -3.17 -20.23
C ARG A 137 -6.84 -4.63 -20.65
N ARG A 138 -5.64 -5.20 -20.55
CA ARG A 138 -5.35 -6.56 -21.03
C ARG A 138 -5.98 -7.64 -20.15
N LEU A 139 -5.95 -7.45 -18.83
CA LEU A 139 -6.57 -8.37 -17.87
C LEU A 139 -8.06 -8.11 -17.63
N LYS A 140 -8.63 -7.05 -18.23
CA LYS A 140 -10.01 -6.58 -18.00
C LYS A 140 -10.32 -6.36 -16.52
N LEU A 141 -9.38 -5.75 -15.80
CA LEU A 141 -9.52 -5.50 -14.37
C LEU A 141 -10.50 -4.34 -14.13
N PRO A 142 -11.40 -4.44 -13.13
CA PRO A 142 -12.24 -3.32 -12.72
C PRO A 142 -11.42 -2.08 -12.32
N MET A 143 -12.03 -0.89 -12.44
CA MET A 143 -11.39 0.38 -12.05
C MET A 143 -10.89 0.38 -10.59
N HIS A 144 -11.66 -0.21 -9.68
CA HIS A 144 -11.31 -0.29 -8.26
C HIS A 144 -10.35 -1.44 -7.92
N PHE A 145 -9.90 -2.23 -8.90
CA PHE A 145 -8.94 -3.30 -8.66
C PHE A 145 -7.62 -2.72 -8.13
N ARG A 146 -7.12 -3.30 -7.03
CA ARG A 146 -5.93 -2.84 -6.32
C ARG A 146 -4.65 -3.31 -6.99
N ILE A 147 -4.27 -2.57 -8.02
CA ILE A 147 -2.99 -2.65 -8.72
C ILE A 147 -2.40 -1.24 -8.81
N TYR A 148 -1.09 -1.14 -8.62
CA TYR A 148 -0.38 0.11 -8.44
C TYR A 148 0.84 0.16 -9.34
N GLY A 149 1.31 1.36 -9.68
CA GLY A 149 2.57 1.52 -10.40
C GLY A 149 3.76 1.29 -9.46
N ILE A 150 4.81 0.65 -9.97
CA ILE A 150 6.09 0.50 -9.27
C ILE A 150 7.25 0.82 -10.20
N SER A 151 8.21 1.59 -9.70
CA SER A 151 9.47 1.90 -10.39
C SER A 151 10.62 1.19 -9.71
N ASP A 152 11.61 0.77 -10.49
CA ASP A 152 12.91 0.38 -9.96
C ASP A 152 13.84 1.60 -9.84
N SER A 153 15.10 1.37 -9.45
CA SER A 153 16.11 2.42 -9.34
C SER A 153 16.36 3.18 -10.65
N GLY A 154 16.15 2.54 -11.81
CA GLY A 154 16.38 3.14 -13.12
C GLY A 154 15.23 4.01 -13.61
N SER A 155 14.02 3.82 -13.08
CA SER A 155 12.77 4.42 -13.57
C SER A 155 12.04 5.27 -12.52
N ILE A 156 12.71 5.62 -11.42
CA ILE A 156 12.10 6.35 -10.31
C ILE A 156 11.66 7.77 -10.69
N HIS A 157 12.31 8.38 -11.69
CA HIS A 157 11.96 9.72 -12.18
C HIS A 157 11.01 9.69 -13.39
N ASP A 158 10.68 8.51 -13.90
CA ASP A 158 9.75 8.37 -15.01
C ASP A 158 8.35 8.78 -14.59
N GLN A 159 7.67 9.53 -15.46
CA GLN A 159 6.30 9.99 -15.21
C GLN A 159 5.33 8.81 -15.06
N THR A 160 5.49 7.78 -15.89
CA THR A 160 4.69 6.55 -15.83
C THR A 160 5.57 5.41 -15.33
N PRO A 161 5.23 4.76 -14.21
CA PRO A 161 5.97 3.58 -13.75
C PRO A 161 5.93 2.48 -14.82
N PRO A 162 7.08 1.92 -15.24
CA PRO A 162 7.12 0.92 -16.30
C PRO A 162 6.56 -0.42 -15.85
N TYR A 163 6.53 -0.68 -14.54
CA TYR A 163 5.98 -1.89 -13.96
C TYR A 163 4.71 -1.60 -13.17
N SER A 164 3.94 -2.64 -12.94
CA SER A 164 2.83 -2.62 -12.01
C SER A 164 2.95 -3.72 -10.96
N ILE A 165 2.36 -3.49 -9.80
CA ILE A 165 2.39 -4.38 -8.66
C ILE A 165 1.01 -4.50 -8.02
N ALA A 166 0.62 -5.74 -7.72
CA ALA A 166 -0.54 -6.06 -6.89
C ALA A 166 -0.06 -6.74 -5.60
N PHE A 167 -0.82 -6.58 -4.51
CA PHE A 167 -0.46 -7.11 -3.20
C PHE A 167 -1.56 -8.02 -2.61
N GLY A 168 -1.14 -9.01 -1.82
CA GLY A 168 -2.02 -9.90 -1.06
C GLY A 168 -3.04 -10.60 -1.96
N GLN A 169 -4.32 -10.52 -1.60
CA GLN A 169 -5.41 -11.11 -2.40
C GLN A 169 -5.41 -10.62 -3.86
N SER A 170 -5.08 -9.35 -4.10
CA SER A 170 -5.05 -8.80 -5.45
C SER A 170 -3.92 -9.42 -6.28
N ALA A 171 -2.80 -9.79 -5.65
CA ALA A 171 -1.72 -10.51 -6.31
C ALA A 171 -2.16 -11.92 -6.72
N LEU A 172 -2.86 -12.64 -5.82
CA LEU A 172 -3.41 -13.97 -6.10
C LEU A 172 -4.42 -13.91 -7.26
N LEU A 173 -5.27 -12.89 -7.31
CA LEU A 173 -6.22 -12.71 -8.41
C LEU A 173 -5.52 -12.43 -9.74
N VAL A 174 -4.47 -11.59 -9.75
CA VAL A 174 -3.67 -11.34 -10.96
C VAL A 174 -3.05 -12.64 -11.47
N ASP A 175 -2.53 -13.49 -10.58
CA ASP A 175 -1.95 -14.79 -10.92
C ASP A 175 -2.90 -15.66 -11.76
N THR A 176 -4.17 -15.74 -11.33
CA THR A 176 -5.20 -16.51 -12.06
C THR A 176 -5.52 -15.96 -13.45
N LEU A 177 -5.16 -14.70 -13.73
CA LEU A 177 -5.44 -14.01 -14.98
C LEU A 177 -4.18 -13.81 -15.83
N ALA A 178 -3.00 -14.04 -15.27
CA ALA A 178 -1.71 -13.67 -15.86
C ALA A 178 -1.47 -14.33 -17.23
N TYR A 179 -2.05 -15.49 -17.48
CA TYR A 179 -2.01 -16.15 -18.80
C TYR A 179 -2.53 -15.27 -19.94
N ARG A 180 -3.44 -14.32 -19.65
CA ARG A 180 -3.98 -13.36 -20.63
C ARG A 180 -2.98 -12.25 -20.99
N MET A 181 -1.91 -12.07 -20.20
CA MET A 181 -0.81 -11.15 -20.50
C MET A 181 0.15 -11.70 -21.55
N GLY A 182 -0.04 -12.95 -22.02
CA GLY A 182 0.65 -13.47 -23.19
C GLY A 182 2.17 -13.33 -23.13
N SER A 183 2.83 -14.12 -22.28
CA SER A 183 4.18 -14.57 -22.56
C SER A 183 4.10 -15.90 -23.33
N LYS A 184 4.88 -16.03 -24.40
CA LYS A 184 5.18 -17.34 -24.98
C LYS A 184 5.80 -18.20 -23.89
N GLY A 185 5.12 -19.27 -23.48
CA GLY A 185 5.73 -20.34 -22.68
C GLY A 185 5.48 -20.26 -21.17
N SER A 186 4.26 -20.54 -20.74
CA SER A 186 4.03 -21.48 -19.64
C SER A 186 2.63 -22.05 -19.78
N GLU A 187 2.58 -23.31 -20.22
CA GLU A 187 1.36 -24.10 -20.20
C GLU A 187 0.84 -24.15 -18.76
N ILE A 188 -0.41 -23.74 -18.57
CA ILE A 188 -1.12 -23.97 -17.32
C ILE A 188 -1.39 -25.48 -17.26
N TRP A 189 -0.58 -26.20 -16.50
CA TRP A 189 -0.94 -27.54 -16.05
C TRP A 189 -1.95 -27.38 -14.89
N VAL A 190 -3.23 -27.48 -15.22
CA VAL A 190 -4.23 -27.92 -14.23
C VAL A 190 -4.19 -29.44 -14.27
N VAL A 191 -3.72 -30.06 -13.19
CA VAL A 191 -3.91 -31.50 -12.90
C VAL A 191 -4.97 -31.62 -11.82
#